data_AF-A0A6I8QBE6-F1
#
_entry.id   AF-A0A6I8QBE6-F1
#
_cell.length_a   1.000
_cell.length_b   1.000
_cell.length_c   1.000
_cell.angle_alpha   90.00
_cell.angle_beta   90.00
_cell.angle_gamma   90.00
#
_symmetry.space_group_name_H-M   'P 1'
#
loop_
_entity.id
_entity.type
_entity.pdbx_description
1 polymer ?
#
loop_
_entity_poly.entity_id
_entity_poly.type
_entity_poly.pdbx_seq_one_letter_code
_entity_poly.pdbx_strand_id
1 'polypeptide(L)'
;MQNELNHPYEDEIALLQEEIQELTRQYKEVQTEAAFLSSANFKQALQSYHGIHIPDQERMKDTACLMAQIEDCKNELQFLNNLSGLEFTKYLKKTEHKSDNQAIYKHRLVGQCQSLLFQLEFQTLESKSRDNASQSVIDLNIIMECREQSDLSKFVSRVEERRNLLLFFRSLSSFAEWCECRKNTFAKFKEKYPLAVGLPAGASAEYMTLRNPQNPGCELLILWRIHIDDEGSVIPILDLLPKIPEQAVALDKSGVVEGAASGFRNLLRVFGIHGSIERLIQSFCCLSDTDASV
;
A
#
# COMPACT_ATOMS: atom_id res chain seq x y z
N MET A 1 5.65 2.69 63.64
CA MET A 1 5.17 3.25 62.37
C MET A 1 6.15 2.89 61.26
N GLN A 2 6.07 1.67 60.71
CA GLN A 2 6.85 1.28 59.52
C GLN A 2 6.25 0.10 58.75
N ASN A 3 5.05 -0.37 59.09
CA ASN A 3 4.42 -1.58 58.51
C ASN A 3 3.21 -1.30 57.62
N GLU A 4 2.91 -0.03 57.28
CA GLU A 4 1.74 0.32 56.45
C GLU A 4 2.11 0.88 55.07
N LEU A 5 3.41 0.94 54.70
CA LEU A 5 3.85 1.55 53.43
C LEU A 5 4.26 0.55 52.33
N ASN A 6 4.38 -0.75 52.63
CA ASN A 6 4.86 -1.76 51.67
C ASN A 6 3.74 -2.59 51.01
N HIS A 7 2.51 -2.53 51.52
CA HIS A 7 1.43 -3.38 51.04
C HIS A 7 0.95 -3.09 49.59
N PRO A 8 0.82 -1.83 49.13
CA PRO A 8 0.30 -1.57 47.79
C PRO A 8 1.28 -1.96 46.68
N TYR A 9 2.59 -1.91 46.97
CA TYR A 9 3.63 -2.32 46.02
C TYR A 9 3.75 -3.84 45.91
N GLU A 10 3.49 -4.58 46.99
CA GLU A 10 3.48 -6.04 46.95
C GLU A 10 2.30 -6.59 46.12
N ASP A 11 1.14 -5.96 46.23
CA ASP A 11 -0.04 -6.31 45.42
C ASP A 11 0.16 -5.96 43.94
N GLU A 12 0.77 -4.80 43.64
CA GLU A 12 1.11 -4.41 42.27
C GLU A 12 2.18 -5.32 41.65
N ILE A 13 3.19 -5.74 42.45
CA ILE A 13 4.19 -6.71 42.02
C ILE A 13 3.55 -8.07 41.73
N ALA A 14 2.57 -8.51 42.53
CA ALA A 14 1.87 -9.79 42.31
C ALA A 14 1.06 -9.76 41.00
N LEU A 15 0.33 -8.67 40.75
CA LEU A 15 -0.44 -8.48 39.50
C LEU A 15 0.47 -8.45 38.26
N LEU A 16 1.59 -7.73 38.34
CA LEU A 16 2.56 -7.68 37.24
C LEU A 16 3.25 -9.03 37.01
N GLN A 17 3.49 -9.81 38.06
CA GLN A 17 4.03 -11.17 37.93
C GLN A 17 3.03 -12.12 37.25
N GLU A 18 1.74 -12.00 37.57
CA GLU A 18 0.67 -12.76 36.91
C GLU A 18 0.57 -12.38 35.43
N GLU A 19 0.62 -11.09 35.11
CA GLU A 19 0.61 -10.60 33.72
C GLU A 19 1.83 -11.09 32.94
N ILE A 20 3.03 -11.05 33.53
CA ILE A 20 4.26 -11.57 32.90
C ILE A 20 4.15 -13.08 32.65
N GLN A 21 3.58 -13.84 33.60
CA GLN A 21 3.37 -15.29 33.41
C GLN A 21 2.41 -15.56 32.26
N GLU A 22 1.31 -14.83 32.18
CA GLU A 22 0.32 -14.98 31.12
C GLU A 22 0.88 -14.58 29.75
N LEU A 23 1.61 -13.47 29.67
CA LEU A 23 2.30 -13.04 28.44
C LEU A 23 3.39 -14.04 28.03
N THR A 24 4.11 -14.63 28.98
CA THR A 24 5.12 -15.67 28.70
C THR A 24 4.47 -16.95 28.17
N ARG A 25 3.29 -17.32 28.69
CA ARG A 25 2.50 -18.45 28.20
C ARG A 25 2.03 -18.19 26.77
N GLN A 26 1.44 -17.03 26.52
CA GLN A 26 1.00 -16.63 25.17
C GLN A 26 2.16 -16.57 24.18
N TYR A 27 3.32 -16.06 24.59
CA TYR A 27 4.52 -16.05 23.75
C TYR A 27 5.01 -17.46 23.42
N LYS A 28 5.00 -18.38 24.40
CA LYS A 28 5.34 -19.80 24.17
C LYS A 28 4.34 -20.49 23.26
N GLU A 29 3.04 -20.23 23.39
CA GLU A 29 2.02 -20.79 22.49
C GLU A 29 2.26 -20.30 21.05
N VAL A 30 2.49 -19.00 20.84
CA VAL A 30 2.80 -18.42 19.52
C VAL A 30 4.12 -18.96 18.95
N GLN A 31 5.15 -19.14 19.77
CA GLN A 31 6.41 -19.78 19.37
C GLN A 31 6.22 -21.25 19.02
N THR A 32 5.38 -21.98 19.75
CA THR A 32 5.11 -23.41 19.50
C THR A 32 4.30 -23.58 18.21
N GLU A 33 3.34 -22.69 17.97
CA GLU A 33 2.54 -22.66 16.75
C GLU A 33 3.39 -22.23 15.53
N ALA A 34 4.30 -21.27 15.70
CA ALA A 34 5.28 -20.90 14.68
C ALA A 34 6.31 -22.01 14.40
N ALA A 35 6.74 -22.74 15.44
CA ALA A 35 7.57 -23.92 15.29
C ALA A 35 6.81 -25.06 14.59
N PHE A 36 5.51 -25.24 14.84
CA PHE A 36 4.67 -26.22 14.14
C PHE A 36 4.57 -25.91 12.63
N LEU A 37 4.55 -24.63 12.26
CA LEU A 37 4.56 -24.15 10.86
C LEU A 37 5.96 -24.11 10.21
N SER A 38 7.01 -24.50 10.93
CA SER A 38 8.37 -24.59 10.40
C SER A 38 8.46 -25.67 9.31
N SER A 39 9.11 -25.35 8.18
CA SER A 39 9.37 -26.31 7.09
C SER A 39 10.15 -27.54 7.56
N ALA A 40 10.96 -27.42 8.62
CA ALA A 40 11.70 -28.53 9.22
C ALA A 40 10.79 -29.52 9.96
N ASN A 41 9.82 -29.01 10.73
CA ASN A 41 8.86 -29.83 11.48
C ASN A 41 7.82 -30.45 10.55
N PHE A 42 7.45 -29.78 9.46
CA PHE A 42 6.61 -30.35 8.40
C PHE A 42 7.27 -31.59 7.75
N LYS A 43 8.59 -31.52 7.49
CA LYS A 43 9.36 -32.62 6.92
C LYS A 43 9.49 -33.80 7.89
N GLN A 44 9.66 -33.52 9.18
CA GLN A 44 9.74 -34.54 10.24
C GLN A 44 8.38 -35.18 10.57
N ALA A 45 7.29 -34.42 10.50
CA ALA A 45 5.92 -34.93 10.60
C ALA A 45 5.59 -35.88 9.45
N LEU A 46 5.98 -35.55 8.20
CA LEU A 46 5.86 -36.46 7.06
C LEU A 46 6.65 -37.76 7.25
N GLN A 47 7.86 -37.68 7.82
CA GLN A 47 8.71 -38.85 8.07
C GLN A 47 8.15 -39.77 9.16
N SER A 48 7.46 -39.24 10.17
CA SER A 48 6.86 -40.04 11.25
C SER A 48 5.57 -40.77 10.84
N TYR A 49 4.88 -40.29 9.78
CA TYR A 49 3.74 -40.98 9.16
C TYR A 49 4.14 -42.21 8.29
N HIS A 50 5.43 -42.44 8.05
CA HIS A 50 5.92 -43.62 7.31
C HIS A 50 5.81 -44.95 8.08
N GLY A 51 5.34 -44.95 9.33
CA GLY A 51 5.19 -46.15 10.16
C GLY A 51 3.90 -46.97 9.97
N ILE A 52 2.90 -46.48 9.22
CA ILE A 52 1.61 -47.18 9.00
C ILE A 52 1.56 -47.66 7.54
N HIS A 53 1.41 -48.96 7.30
CA HIS A 53 1.51 -49.60 5.98
C HIS A 53 0.20 -49.50 5.15
N ILE A 54 0.05 -48.41 4.42
CA ILE A 54 -0.86 -48.22 3.25
C ILE A 54 -0.01 -48.42 1.97
N PRO A 55 -0.50 -49.09 0.91
CA PRO A 55 0.29 -49.35 -0.31
C PRO A 55 0.96 -48.08 -0.86
N ASP A 56 2.28 -48.13 -1.05
CA ASP A 56 3.16 -47.00 -1.39
C ASP A 56 2.73 -46.18 -2.62
N GLN A 57 2.03 -46.83 -3.57
CA GLN A 57 1.71 -46.26 -4.87
C GLN A 57 0.52 -45.27 -4.82
N GLU A 58 -0.43 -45.47 -3.91
CA GLU A 58 -1.54 -44.53 -3.70
C GLU A 58 -1.08 -43.30 -2.89
N ARG A 59 -0.23 -43.51 -1.86
CA ARG A 59 0.34 -42.42 -1.05
C ARG A 59 1.26 -41.49 -1.83
N MET A 60 2.09 -42.02 -2.73
CA MET A 60 2.93 -41.19 -3.62
C MET A 60 2.08 -40.35 -4.57
N LYS A 61 0.97 -40.90 -5.07
CA LYS A 61 0.04 -40.20 -5.96
C LYS A 61 -0.72 -39.10 -5.22
N ASP A 62 -1.14 -39.34 -3.98
CA ASP A 62 -1.80 -38.35 -3.12
C ASP A 62 -0.85 -37.20 -2.74
N THR A 63 0.40 -37.53 -2.43
CA THR A 63 1.43 -36.51 -2.13
C THR A 63 1.76 -35.68 -3.36
N ALA A 64 1.91 -36.31 -4.53
CA ALA A 64 2.13 -35.60 -5.79
C ALA A 64 0.94 -34.71 -6.18
N CYS A 65 -0.29 -35.18 -5.92
CA CYS A 65 -1.51 -34.42 -6.13
C CYS A 65 -1.58 -33.17 -5.22
N LEU A 66 -1.26 -33.32 -3.92
CA LEU A 66 -1.20 -32.21 -2.98
C LEU A 66 -0.11 -31.19 -3.36
N MET A 67 1.06 -31.66 -3.78
CA MET A 67 2.13 -30.79 -4.25
C MET A 67 1.72 -30.00 -5.50
N ALA A 68 1.03 -30.63 -6.44
CA ALA A 68 0.46 -29.95 -7.61
C ALA A 68 -0.56 -28.88 -7.20
N GLN A 69 -1.49 -29.20 -6.28
CA GLN A 69 -2.48 -28.23 -5.79
C GLN A 69 -1.82 -27.03 -5.07
N ILE A 70 -0.75 -27.28 -4.31
CA ILE A 70 0.03 -26.20 -3.68
C ILE A 70 0.67 -25.30 -4.74
N GLU A 71 1.24 -25.90 -5.78
CA GLU A 71 1.87 -25.15 -6.86
C GLU A 71 0.85 -24.35 -7.68
N ASP A 72 -0.30 -24.94 -7.99
CA ASP A 72 -1.42 -24.25 -8.62
C ASP A 72 -1.90 -23.07 -7.78
N CYS A 73 -2.05 -23.28 -6.46
CA CYS A 73 -2.44 -22.22 -5.52
C CYS A 73 -1.39 -21.09 -5.45
N LYS A 74 -0.09 -21.41 -5.48
CA LYS A 74 0.96 -20.40 -5.54
C LYS A 74 0.92 -19.61 -6.85
N ASN A 75 0.70 -20.27 -7.98
CA ASN A 75 0.59 -19.63 -9.28
C ASN A 75 -0.62 -18.68 -9.32
N GLU A 76 -1.75 -19.11 -8.75
CA GLU A 76 -2.95 -18.28 -8.63
C GLU A 76 -2.70 -17.06 -7.72
N LEU A 77 -2.05 -17.25 -6.56
CA LEU A 77 -1.65 -16.13 -5.69
C LEU A 77 -0.70 -15.16 -6.41
N GLN A 78 0.28 -15.67 -7.14
CA GLN A 78 1.19 -14.83 -7.91
C GLN A 78 0.45 -14.05 -8.99
N PHE A 79 -0.50 -14.68 -9.68
CA PHE A 79 -1.36 -14.00 -10.65
C PHE A 79 -2.19 -12.89 -10.00
N LEU A 80 -2.84 -13.16 -8.86
CA LEU A 80 -3.63 -12.17 -8.12
C LEU A 80 -2.79 -11.01 -7.60
N ASN A 81 -1.57 -11.29 -7.13
CA ASN A 81 -0.63 -10.27 -6.68
C ASN A 81 -0.21 -9.38 -7.85
N ASN A 82 0.09 -9.96 -9.02
CA ASN A 82 0.44 -9.20 -10.21
C ASN A 82 -0.74 -8.36 -10.73
N LEU A 83 -1.96 -8.87 -10.61
CA LEU A 83 -3.16 -8.18 -11.08
C LEU A 83 -3.56 -7.00 -10.19
N SER A 84 -3.46 -7.17 -8.87
CA SER A 84 -3.91 -6.16 -7.89
C SER A 84 -2.78 -5.26 -7.37
N GLY A 85 -1.53 -5.66 -7.57
CA GLY A 85 -0.37 -5.05 -6.94
C GLY A 85 -0.28 -5.29 -5.43
N LEU A 86 -1.21 -6.07 -4.85
CA LEU A 86 -1.25 -6.38 -3.42
C LEU A 86 -0.45 -7.65 -3.14
N GLU A 87 0.41 -7.60 -2.14
CA GLU A 87 1.17 -8.75 -1.67
C GLU A 87 1.01 -8.85 -0.15
N PHE A 88 0.54 -10.01 0.31
CA PHE A 88 0.38 -10.29 1.73
C PHE A 88 1.61 -11.06 2.25
N THR A 89 2.25 -10.49 3.27
CA THR A 89 3.48 -11.06 3.85
C THR A 89 3.20 -11.85 5.12
N LYS A 90 2.17 -11.44 5.89
CA LYS A 90 1.82 -12.10 7.14
C LYS A 90 0.32 -12.03 7.39
N TYR A 91 -0.25 -13.16 7.80
CA TYR A 91 -1.62 -13.26 8.28
C TYR A 91 -1.66 -14.00 9.62
N LEU A 92 -2.38 -13.46 10.58
CA LEU A 92 -2.66 -14.07 11.86
C LEU A 92 -4.15 -14.01 12.14
N LYS A 93 -4.72 -15.11 12.62
CA LYS A 93 -6.10 -15.21 13.10
C LYS A 93 -6.09 -15.76 14.52
N LYS A 94 -6.68 -15.03 15.46
CA LYS A 94 -6.89 -15.47 16.85
C LYS A 94 -8.39 -15.56 17.13
N THR A 95 -8.81 -16.61 17.81
CA THR A 95 -10.18 -16.68 18.34
C THR A 95 -10.22 -15.92 19.65
N GLU A 96 -11.05 -14.88 19.72
CA GLU A 96 -11.15 -14.02 20.90
C GLU A 96 -12.30 -14.47 21.81
N HIS A 97 -13.42 -14.81 21.20
CA HIS A 97 -14.58 -15.32 21.92
C HIS A 97 -15.26 -16.38 21.07
N LYS A 98 -15.70 -17.48 21.69
CA LYS A 98 -16.48 -18.51 21.01
C LYS A 98 -17.57 -19.00 21.94
N SER A 99 -18.80 -18.86 21.48
CA SER A 99 -20.02 -19.36 22.11
C SER A 99 -20.73 -20.32 21.14
N ASP A 100 -21.79 -20.97 21.60
CA ASP A 100 -22.55 -21.93 20.77
C ASP A 100 -23.10 -21.29 19.49
N ASN A 101 -23.49 -20.00 19.55
CA ASN A 101 -24.16 -19.30 18.45
C ASN A 101 -23.30 -18.22 17.76
N GLN A 102 -22.23 -17.75 18.40
CA GLN A 102 -21.38 -16.68 17.88
C GLN A 102 -19.90 -16.90 18.16
N ALA A 103 -19.04 -16.56 17.20
CA ALA A 103 -17.59 -16.54 17.35
C ALA A 103 -17.03 -15.18 16.90
N ILE A 104 -16.10 -14.62 17.69
CA ILE A 104 -15.35 -13.42 17.36
C ILE A 104 -13.92 -13.82 17.06
N TYR A 105 -13.41 -13.38 15.90
CA TYR A 105 -12.03 -13.58 15.50
C TYR A 105 -11.33 -12.24 15.33
N LYS A 106 -10.12 -12.15 15.89
CA LYS A 106 -9.20 -11.05 15.65
C LYS A 106 -8.22 -11.43 14.56
N HIS A 107 -8.10 -10.56 13.57
CA HIS A 107 -7.24 -10.73 12.41
C HIS A 107 -6.15 -9.67 12.44
N ARG A 108 -4.92 -10.07 12.08
CA ARG A 108 -3.83 -9.15 11.78
C ARG A 108 -3.25 -9.53 10.42
N LEU A 109 -3.23 -8.56 9.52
CA LEU A 109 -2.78 -8.71 8.15
C LEU A 109 -1.69 -7.68 7.87
N VAL A 110 -0.56 -8.13 7.33
CA VAL A 110 0.54 -7.26 6.91
C VAL A 110 0.78 -7.52 5.44
N GLY A 111 0.98 -6.44 4.69
CA GLY A 111 1.24 -6.54 3.26
C GLY A 111 1.80 -5.25 2.69
N GLN A 112 1.97 -5.27 1.39
CA GLN A 112 2.41 -4.14 0.60
C GLN A 112 1.59 -4.01 -0.67
N CYS A 113 1.42 -2.78 -1.13
CA CYS A 113 0.83 -2.45 -2.41
C CYS A 113 1.83 -1.60 -3.19
N GLN A 114 2.51 -2.19 -4.17
CA GLN A 114 3.67 -1.56 -4.81
C GLN A 114 4.71 -1.10 -3.75
N SER A 115 4.97 0.21 -3.65
CA SER A 115 5.87 0.81 -2.67
C SER A 115 5.20 1.17 -1.32
N LEU A 116 3.89 0.91 -1.16
CA LEU A 116 3.12 1.29 0.03
C LEU A 116 2.97 0.11 0.99
N LEU A 117 3.53 0.24 2.19
CA LEU A 117 3.38 -0.76 3.25
C LEU A 117 2.09 -0.51 4.05
N PHE A 118 1.41 -1.58 4.42
CA PHE A 118 0.21 -1.51 5.24
C PHE A 118 0.13 -2.65 6.27
N GLN A 119 -0.53 -2.37 7.38
CA GLN A 119 -0.97 -3.36 8.35
C GLN A 119 -2.44 -3.10 8.70
N LEU A 120 -3.25 -4.16 8.72
CA LEU A 120 -4.63 -4.11 9.15
C LEU A 120 -4.80 -4.96 10.41
N GLU A 121 -5.56 -4.44 11.36
CA GLU A 121 -6.06 -5.16 12.51
C GLU A 121 -7.58 -5.04 12.51
N PHE A 122 -8.28 -6.16 12.39
CA PHE A 122 -9.74 -6.13 12.29
C PHE A 122 -10.37 -7.31 13.02
N GLN A 123 -11.60 -7.13 13.48
CA GLN A 123 -12.36 -8.17 14.15
C GLN A 123 -13.55 -8.57 13.30
N THR A 124 -13.85 -9.87 13.28
CA THR A 124 -15.03 -10.40 12.61
C THR A 124 -15.93 -11.13 13.58
N LEU A 125 -17.25 -10.91 13.45
CA LEU A 125 -18.28 -11.65 14.15
C LEU A 125 -18.92 -12.64 13.18
N GLU A 126 -18.75 -13.93 13.48
CA GLU A 126 -19.42 -15.04 12.81
C GLU A 126 -20.65 -15.42 13.63
N SER A 127 -21.83 -15.25 13.03
CA SER A 127 -23.10 -15.72 13.62
C SER A 127 -23.58 -16.96 12.87
N LYS A 128 -23.92 -18.01 13.62
CA LYS A 128 -24.49 -19.24 13.05
C LYS A 128 -26.01 -19.08 12.94
N SER A 129 -26.50 -18.80 11.73
CA SER A 129 -27.92 -18.96 11.40
C SER A 129 -28.19 -20.39 10.94
N ARG A 130 -29.45 -20.83 11.03
CA ARG A 130 -29.89 -22.20 10.66
C ARG A 130 -29.53 -22.58 9.22
N ASP A 131 -29.39 -21.60 8.32
CA ASP A 131 -29.20 -21.84 6.89
C ASP A 131 -27.88 -21.28 6.30
N ASN A 132 -27.13 -20.41 7.00
CA ASN A 132 -25.81 -19.92 6.56
C ASN A 132 -25.02 -19.25 7.70
N ALA A 133 -23.70 -19.43 7.75
CA ALA A 133 -22.84 -18.63 8.62
C ALA A 133 -22.60 -17.25 7.98
N SER A 134 -22.97 -16.17 8.68
CA SER A 134 -22.70 -14.81 8.22
C SER A 134 -21.53 -14.24 9.03
N GLN A 135 -20.49 -13.78 8.34
CA GLN A 135 -19.34 -13.13 8.95
C GLN A 135 -19.39 -11.63 8.60
N SER A 136 -19.29 -10.77 9.62
CA SER A 136 -19.26 -9.31 9.43
C SER A 136 -18.06 -8.70 10.16
N VAL A 137 -17.48 -7.65 9.58
CA VAL A 137 -16.38 -6.90 10.22
C VAL A 137 -16.99 -5.96 11.25
N ILE A 138 -16.61 -6.13 12.51
CA ILE A 138 -17.14 -5.33 13.64
C ILE A 138 -16.21 -4.19 14.04
N ASP A 139 -14.91 -4.34 13.78
CA ASP A 139 -13.85 -3.40 14.13
C ASP A 139 -12.76 -3.44 13.06
N LEU A 140 -12.16 -2.29 12.73
CA LEU A 140 -11.13 -2.15 11.70
C LEU A 140 -10.19 -0.99 12.05
N ASN A 141 -8.89 -1.31 12.12
CA ASN A 141 -7.78 -0.39 12.30
C ASN A 141 -6.74 -0.62 11.20
N ILE A 142 -6.24 0.46 10.61
CA ILE A 142 -5.35 0.47 9.46
C ILE A 142 -4.12 1.32 9.81
N ILE A 143 -2.96 0.68 9.76
CA ILE A 143 -1.68 1.30 10.03
C ILE A 143 -0.91 1.39 8.71
N MET A 144 -0.66 2.61 8.24
CA MET A 144 0.13 2.87 7.03
C MET A 144 0.87 4.20 7.08
N GLU A 145 1.97 4.29 6.34
CA GLU A 145 2.72 5.54 6.17
C GLU A 145 2.05 6.44 5.12
N CYS A 146 1.18 7.34 5.56
CA CYS A 146 0.60 8.39 4.71
C CYS A 146 1.55 9.58 4.56
N ARG A 147 2.76 9.37 4.01
CA ARG A 147 3.80 10.41 3.85
C ARG A 147 3.21 11.69 3.24
N GLU A 148 2.99 12.72 4.05
CA GLU A 148 2.47 14.07 3.70
C GLU A 148 1.16 14.12 2.87
N GLN A 149 0.54 12.97 2.56
CA GLN A 149 -0.63 12.84 1.72
C GLN A 149 -1.91 12.93 2.54
N SER A 150 -2.38 14.16 2.74
CA SER A 150 -3.59 14.42 3.54
C SER A 150 -4.85 13.72 3.02
N ASP A 151 -4.92 13.41 1.72
CA ASP A 151 -6.08 12.72 1.14
C ASP A 151 -6.09 11.23 1.50
N LEU A 152 -4.93 10.59 1.55
CA LEU A 152 -4.80 9.18 1.93
C LEU A 152 -5.14 8.99 3.40
N SER A 153 -4.68 9.88 4.29
CA SER A 153 -5.01 9.79 5.72
C SER A 153 -6.51 9.97 5.99
N LYS A 154 -7.15 10.95 5.36
CA LYS A 154 -8.62 11.13 5.45
C LYS A 154 -9.37 9.92 4.92
N PHE A 155 -8.91 9.35 3.80
CA PHE A 155 -9.49 8.13 3.25
C PHE A 155 -9.41 6.96 4.22
N VAL A 156 -8.24 6.73 4.83
CA VAL A 156 -8.03 5.64 5.80
C VAL A 156 -9.02 5.76 6.97
N SER A 157 -9.13 6.93 7.59
CA SER A 157 -10.06 7.14 8.71
C SER A 157 -11.51 6.86 8.32
N ARG A 158 -11.95 7.28 7.12
CA ARG A 158 -13.30 6.96 6.62
C ARG A 158 -13.51 5.46 6.44
N VAL A 159 -12.49 4.74 5.97
CA VAL A 159 -12.61 3.29 5.76
C VAL A 159 -12.65 2.54 7.08
N GLU A 160 -11.88 2.95 8.07
CA GLU A 160 -11.93 2.42 9.44
C GLU A 160 -13.34 2.60 10.02
N GLU A 161 -13.90 3.82 9.95
CA GLU A 161 -15.27 4.12 10.40
C GLU A 161 -16.33 3.27 9.69
N ARG A 162 -16.21 3.12 8.37
CA ARG A 162 -17.14 2.32 7.55
C ARG A 162 -16.89 0.82 7.62
N ARG A 163 -15.77 0.38 8.22
CA ARG A 163 -15.31 -1.03 8.31
C ARG A 163 -15.27 -1.74 6.95
N ASN A 164 -14.89 -1.00 5.91
CA ASN A 164 -15.01 -1.47 4.52
C ASN A 164 -13.66 -1.90 3.94
N LEU A 165 -13.27 -3.15 4.22
CA LEU A 165 -12.03 -3.76 3.72
C LEU A 165 -11.96 -3.75 2.18
N LEU A 166 -13.08 -3.99 1.50
CA LEU A 166 -13.10 -4.01 0.03
C LEU A 166 -12.74 -2.64 -0.54
N LEU A 167 -13.34 -1.58 0.02
CA LEU A 167 -13.04 -0.21 -0.37
C LEU A 167 -11.57 0.12 -0.13
N PHE A 168 -11.01 -0.27 1.02
CA PHE A 168 -9.60 -0.09 1.32
C PHE A 168 -8.70 -0.65 0.21
N PHE A 169 -8.84 -1.96 -0.09
CA PHE A 169 -7.94 -2.62 -1.04
C PHE A 169 -8.10 -2.09 -2.46
N ARG A 170 -9.34 -1.83 -2.90
CA ARG A 170 -9.62 -1.31 -4.23
C ARG A 170 -8.99 0.07 -4.41
N SER A 171 -9.22 0.99 -3.48
CA SER A 171 -8.68 2.34 -3.56
C SER A 171 -7.16 2.36 -3.38
N LEU A 172 -6.61 1.55 -2.46
CA LEU A 172 -5.16 1.46 -2.25
C LEU A 172 -4.44 0.96 -3.51
N SER A 173 -5.00 -0.08 -4.16
CA SER A 173 -4.47 -0.61 -5.42
C SER A 173 -4.40 0.47 -6.50
N SER A 174 -5.50 1.16 -6.78
CA SER A 174 -5.52 2.25 -7.77
C SER A 174 -4.63 3.43 -7.38
N PHE A 175 -4.53 3.75 -6.09
CA PHE A 175 -3.66 4.80 -5.58
C PHE A 175 -2.18 4.48 -5.78
N ALA A 176 -1.78 3.25 -5.48
CA ALA A 176 -0.42 2.76 -5.66
C ALA A 176 -0.04 2.74 -7.16
N GLU A 177 -0.95 2.32 -8.03
CA GLU A 177 -0.77 2.36 -9.48
C GLU A 177 -0.51 3.79 -9.99
N TRP A 178 -1.29 4.78 -9.55
CA TRP A 178 -1.06 6.18 -9.92
C TRP A 178 0.26 6.72 -9.37
N CYS A 179 0.67 6.31 -8.16
CA CYS A 179 1.97 6.67 -7.59
C CYS A 179 3.13 6.16 -8.46
N GLU A 180 3.09 4.88 -8.84
CA GLU A 180 4.12 4.30 -9.72
C GLU A 180 4.05 4.89 -11.13
N CYS A 181 2.86 5.16 -11.67
CA CYS A 181 2.68 5.85 -12.95
C CYS A 181 3.36 7.23 -12.95
N ARG A 182 3.15 8.04 -11.91
CA ARG A 182 3.79 9.35 -11.73
C ARG A 182 5.30 9.22 -11.67
N LYS A 183 5.80 8.35 -10.78
CA LYS A 183 7.24 8.10 -10.58
C LYS A 183 7.93 7.68 -11.87
N ASN A 184 7.35 6.71 -12.57
CA ASN A 184 7.91 6.21 -13.83
C ASN A 184 7.87 7.27 -14.93
N THR A 185 6.81 8.09 -14.98
CA THR A 185 6.69 9.17 -15.96
C THR A 185 7.75 10.24 -15.72
N PHE A 186 7.92 10.69 -14.47
CA PHE A 186 8.93 11.68 -14.10
C PHE A 186 10.35 11.17 -14.35
N ALA A 187 10.65 9.92 -13.98
CA ALA A 187 11.95 9.30 -14.25
C ALA A 187 12.27 9.27 -15.76
N LYS A 188 11.32 8.83 -16.59
CA LYS A 188 11.48 8.78 -18.05
C LYS A 188 11.75 10.16 -18.66
N PHE A 189 11.02 11.19 -18.24
CA PHE A 189 11.27 12.54 -18.74
C PHE A 189 12.59 13.12 -18.26
N LYS A 190 13.03 12.78 -17.03
CA LYS A 190 14.35 13.17 -16.54
C LYS A 190 15.47 12.50 -17.32
N GLU A 191 15.32 11.22 -17.66
CA GLU A 191 16.27 10.48 -18.49
C GLU A 191 16.34 11.04 -19.91
N LYS A 192 15.18 11.30 -20.53
CA LYS A 192 15.09 11.82 -21.90
C LYS A 192 15.54 13.28 -22.03
N TYR A 193 15.32 14.10 -21.01
CA TYR A 193 15.60 15.54 -21.03
C TYR A 193 16.34 16.01 -19.77
N PRO A 194 17.59 15.56 -19.54
CA PRO A 194 18.29 15.76 -18.27
C PRO A 194 18.58 17.23 -17.95
N LEU A 195 18.71 18.09 -18.96
CA LEU A 195 18.98 19.53 -18.79
C LEU A 195 17.70 20.36 -18.56
N ALA A 196 16.58 19.95 -19.17
CA ALA A 196 15.31 20.65 -19.05
C ALA A 196 14.50 20.20 -17.84
N VAL A 197 14.57 18.92 -17.49
CA VAL A 197 13.75 18.32 -16.43
C VAL A 197 14.52 18.24 -15.12
N GLY A 198 13.92 18.74 -14.05
CA GLY A 198 14.43 18.65 -12.68
C GLY A 198 13.47 17.89 -11.77
N LEU A 199 14.04 17.06 -10.90
CA LEU A 199 13.33 16.29 -9.87
C LEU A 199 13.91 16.63 -8.49
N PRO A 200 13.67 17.86 -7.97
CA PRO A 200 14.32 18.33 -6.74
C PRO A 200 14.01 17.49 -5.51
N ALA A 201 12.80 16.93 -5.42
CA ALA A 201 12.37 16.02 -4.35
C ALA A 201 12.37 14.54 -4.79
N GLY A 202 13.03 14.21 -5.90
CA GLY A 202 13.08 12.87 -6.48
C GLY A 202 11.87 12.52 -7.36
N ALA A 203 11.92 11.36 -8.02
CA ALA A 203 10.89 10.93 -8.97
C ALA A 203 9.54 10.61 -8.31
N SER A 204 9.52 10.25 -7.02
CA SER A 204 8.29 9.95 -6.28
C SER A 204 7.54 11.20 -5.80
N ALA A 205 8.12 12.39 -5.98
CA ALA A 205 7.54 13.65 -5.54
C ALA A 205 6.22 13.99 -6.26
N GLU A 206 5.46 14.91 -5.68
CA GLU A 206 4.23 15.42 -6.30
C GLU A 206 4.50 16.40 -7.44
N TYR A 207 5.76 16.73 -7.73
CA TYR A 207 6.06 17.73 -8.74
C TYR A 207 7.38 17.48 -9.46
N MET A 208 7.42 18.00 -10.69
CA MET A 208 8.57 18.04 -11.56
C MET A 208 8.76 19.48 -12.06
N THR A 209 10.01 19.91 -12.21
CA THR A 209 10.33 21.25 -12.71
C THR A 209 10.82 21.17 -14.15
N LEU A 210 10.35 22.07 -15.01
CA LEU A 210 10.88 22.30 -16.33
C LEU A 210 11.64 23.63 -16.36
N ARG A 211 12.84 23.61 -16.93
CA ARG A 211 13.71 24.77 -17.11
C ARG A 211 14.03 24.92 -18.58
N ASN A 212 14.00 26.15 -19.07
CA ASN A 212 14.53 26.43 -20.39
C ASN A 212 16.04 26.71 -20.25
N PRO A 213 16.94 25.92 -20.85
CA PRO A 213 18.38 26.15 -20.78
C PRO A 213 18.81 27.53 -21.34
N GLN A 214 18.06 28.05 -22.31
CA GLN A 214 18.30 29.36 -22.92
C GLN A 214 17.75 30.51 -22.07
N ASN A 215 16.78 30.24 -21.21
CA ASN A 215 16.13 31.22 -20.33
C ASN A 215 16.01 30.69 -18.90
N PRO A 216 17.13 30.59 -18.15
CA PRO A 216 17.17 29.94 -16.84
C PRO A 216 16.35 30.66 -15.75
N GLY A 217 15.94 31.91 -15.99
CA GLY A 217 15.07 32.66 -15.08
C GLY A 217 13.62 32.20 -15.06
N CYS A 218 13.17 31.46 -16.08
CA CYS A 218 11.80 30.99 -16.22
C CYS A 218 11.72 29.49 -15.93
N GLU A 219 10.88 29.12 -14.95
CA GLU A 219 10.63 27.72 -14.59
C GLU A 219 9.14 27.41 -14.70
N LEU A 220 8.80 26.18 -15.10
CA LEU A 220 7.44 25.66 -14.99
C LEU A 220 7.44 24.49 -14.00
N LEU A 221 6.43 24.41 -13.14
CA LEU A 221 6.25 23.30 -12.21
C LEU A 221 5.02 22.51 -12.63
N ILE A 222 5.21 21.25 -12.98
CA ILE A 222 4.11 20.31 -13.17
C ILE A 222 3.81 19.69 -11.82
N LEU A 223 2.65 20.03 -11.24
CA LEU A 223 2.11 19.37 -10.07
C LEU A 223 1.30 18.16 -10.51
N TRP A 224 1.48 17.03 -9.85
CA TRP A 224 0.70 15.80 -10.04
C TRP A 224 0.33 15.21 -8.68
N ARG A 225 -0.88 15.55 -8.23
CA ARG A 225 -1.48 15.03 -7.01
C ARG A 225 -2.40 13.87 -7.33
N ILE A 226 -2.61 12.98 -6.36
CA ILE A 226 -3.52 11.85 -6.50
C ILE A 226 -4.58 12.03 -5.42
N HIS A 227 -5.78 12.37 -5.85
CA HIS A 227 -6.92 12.62 -4.97
C HIS A 227 -7.70 11.32 -4.75
N ILE A 228 -8.24 11.14 -3.55
CA ILE A 228 -9.18 10.07 -3.22
C ILE A 228 -10.48 10.69 -2.73
N ASP A 229 -11.55 10.47 -3.47
CA ASP A 229 -12.88 11.00 -3.12
C ASP A 229 -13.53 10.22 -1.95
N ASP A 230 -14.73 10.66 -1.56
CA ASP A 230 -15.47 10.07 -0.44
C ASP A 230 -15.97 8.64 -0.72
N GLU A 231 -16.04 8.24 -1.99
CA GLU A 231 -16.42 6.89 -2.44
C GLU A 231 -15.19 6.01 -2.75
N GLY A 232 -14.00 6.51 -2.44
CA GLY A 232 -12.72 5.85 -2.68
C GLY A 232 -12.31 5.78 -4.15
N SER A 233 -12.88 6.60 -5.02
CA SER A 233 -12.40 6.76 -6.39
C SER A 233 -11.09 7.54 -6.37
N VAL A 234 -10.11 7.05 -7.11
CA VAL A 234 -8.76 7.63 -7.17
C VAL A 234 -8.58 8.42 -8.47
N ILE A 235 -8.28 9.71 -8.34
CA ILE A 235 -8.25 10.67 -9.45
C ILE A 235 -6.88 11.37 -9.49
N PRO A 236 -6.07 11.17 -10.54
CA PRO A 236 -4.85 11.95 -10.73
C PRO A 236 -5.21 13.38 -11.18
N ILE A 237 -4.74 14.37 -10.43
CA ILE A 237 -4.93 15.79 -10.72
C ILE A 237 -3.58 16.38 -11.10
N LEU A 238 -3.45 16.80 -12.36
CA LEU A 238 -2.27 17.48 -12.86
C LEU A 238 -2.56 18.96 -13.07
N ASP A 239 -1.62 19.80 -12.64
CA ASP A 239 -1.68 21.24 -12.84
C ASP A 239 -0.31 21.82 -13.22
N LEU A 240 -0.31 23.01 -13.80
CA LEU A 240 0.90 23.69 -14.22
C LEU A 240 1.02 25.04 -13.52
N LEU A 241 2.12 25.23 -12.78
CA LEU A 241 2.43 26.48 -12.11
C LEU A 241 3.64 27.14 -12.78
N PRO A 242 3.46 28.28 -13.47
CA PRO A 242 4.57 29.06 -14.00
C PRO A 242 5.25 29.85 -12.88
N LYS A 243 6.57 29.70 -12.77
CA LYS A 243 7.43 30.50 -11.90
C LYS A 243 8.29 31.39 -12.78
N ILE A 244 7.76 32.58 -13.05
CA ILE A 244 8.30 33.54 -14.02
C ILE A 244 8.66 34.83 -13.27
N PRO A 245 9.82 35.47 -13.55
CA PRO A 245 10.19 36.74 -12.93
C PRO A 245 9.19 37.85 -13.28
N GLU A 246 8.90 38.73 -12.34
CA GLU A 246 7.92 39.82 -12.52
C GLU A 246 8.20 40.68 -13.75
N GLN A 247 9.48 40.92 -14.06
CA GLN A 247 9.88 41.69 -15.24
C GLN A 247 9.46 41.01 -16.54
N ALA A 248 9.48 39.67 -16.58
CA ALA A 248 9.04 38.91 -17.75
C ALA A 248 7.50 38.82 -17.82
N VAL A 249 6.82 38.76 -16.68
CA VAL A 249 5.34 38.83 -16.63
C VAL A 249 4.84 40.18 -17.15
N ALA A 250 5.51 41.29 -16.81
CA ALA A 250 5.15 42.62 -17.32
C ALA A 250 5.29 42.76 -18.85
N LEU A 251 6.08 41.88 -19.48
CA LEU A 251 6.26 41.83 -20.93
C LEU A 251 5.24 40.92 -21.62
N ASP A 252 4.49 40.10 -20.89
CA ASP A 252 3.46 39.19 -21.42
C ASP A 252 2.16 39.93 -21.76
N LYS A 253 2.16 40.60 -22.90
CA LYS A 253 0.97 41.30 -23.42
C LYS A 253 -0.16 40.35 -23.86
N SER A 254 0.14 39.06 -23.99
CA SER A 254 -0.76 38.02 -24.49
C SER A 254 -1.45 37.22 -23.39
N GLY A 255 -1.08 37.40 -22.12
CA GLY A 255 -1.64 36.65 -20.99
C GLY A 255 -1.32 35.15 -21.05
N VAL A 256 -0.21 34.77 -21.68
CA VAL A 256 0.24 33.38 -21.82
C VAL A 256 0.56 32.75 -20.46
N VAL A 257 1.15 33.52 -19.54
CA VAL A 257 1.50 33.05 -18.19
C VAL A 257 0.24 32.72 -17.40
N GLU A 258 -0.77 33.58 -17.43
CA GLU A 258 -2.06 33.35 -16.76
C GLU A 258 -2.83 32.19 -17.41
N GLY A 259 -2.77 32.08 -18.74
CA GLY A 259 -3.40 31.00 -19.50
C GLY A 259 -2.67 29.65 -19.45
N ALA A 260 -1.47 29.57 -18.87
CA ALA A 260 -0.63 28.36 -18.94
C ALA A 260 -1.32 27.12 -18.33
N ALA A 261 -1.94 27.28 -17.16
CA ALA A 261 -2.65 26.19 -16.48
C ALA A 261 -3.85 25.68 -17.30
N SER A 262 -4.64 26.58 -17.89
CA SER A 262 -5.79 26.19 -18.71
C SER A 262 -5.36 25.53 -20.02
N GLY A 263 -4.30 26.06 -20.66
CA GLY A 263 -3.68 25.46 -21.83
C GLY A 263 -3.18 24.04 -21.55
N PHE A 264 -2.51 23.82 -20.42
CA PHE A 264 -2.03 22.49 -20.04
C PHE A 264 -3.18 21.51 -19.78
N ARG A 265 -4.27 21.93 -19.13
CA ARG A 265 -5.46 21.08 -18.95
C ARG A 265 -6.10 20.67 -20.28
N ASN A 266 -6.09 21.56 -21.28
CA ASN A 266 -6.55 21.22 -22.62
C ASN A 266 -5.64 20.19 -23.29
N LEU A 267 -4.32 20.32 -23.15
CA LEU A 267 -3.38 19.30 -23.63
C LEU A 267 -3.67 17.94 -22.98
N LEU A 268 -3.87 17.90 -21.65
CA LEU A 268 -4.14 16.66 -20.91
C LEU A 268 -5.37 15.92 -21.44
N ARG A 269 -6.42 16.66 -21.81
CA ARG A 269 -7.64 16.09 -22.39
C ARG A 269 -7.43 15.51 -23.78
N VAL A 270 -6.55 16.11 -24.59
CA VAL A 270 -6.35 15.73 -26.00
C VAL A 270 -5.27 14.65 -26.14
N PHE A 271 -4.17 14.77 -25.40
CA PHE A 271 -2.96 13.96 -25.59
C PHE A 271 -2.66 13.01 -24.42
N GLY A 272 -3.47 13.04 -23.36
CA GLY A 272 -3.17 12.34 -22.12
C GLY A 272 -1.94 12.90 -21.41
N ILE A 273 -1.55 12.27 -20.31
CA ILE A 273 -0.48 12.79 -19.43
C ILE A 273 0.87 12.84 -20.15
N HIS A 274 1.32 11.72 -20.70
CA HIS A 274 2.63 11.63 -21.33
C HIS A 274 2.74 12.56 -22.54
N GLY A 275 1.75 12.52 -23.45
CA GLY A 275 1.76 13.35 -24.66
C GLY A 275 1.66 14.85 -24.41
N SER A 276 1.08 15.26 -23.28
CA SER A 276 0.99 16.66 -22.87
C SER A 276 2.30 17.19 -22.31
N ILE A 277 2.95 16.41 -21.44
CA ILE A 277 4.24 16.78 -20.87
C ILE A 277 5.31 16.85 -21.96
N GLU A 278 5.33 15.87 -22.88
CA GLU A 278 6.24 15.85 -24.02
C GLU A 278 6.12 17.14 -24.86
N ARG A 279 4.90 17.51 -25.24
CA ARG A 279 4.64 18.73 -26.03
C ARG A 279 5.00 20.00 -25.26
N LEU A 280 4.73 20.02 -23.96
CA LEU A 280 5.09 21.15 -23.12
C LEU A 280 6.61 21.34 -23.08
N ILE A 281 7.38 20.25 -22.94
CA ILE A 281 8.85 20.30 -22.96
C ILE A 281 9.35 20.81 -24.31
N GLN A 282 8.86 20.24 -25.42
CA GLN A 282 9.26 20.65 -26.77
C GLN A 282 8.96 22.13 -27.02
N SER A 283 7.78 22.61 -26.60
CA SER A 283 7.37 24.01 -26.78
C SER A 283 8.12 24.97 -25.86
N PHE A 284 8.36 24.61 -24.60
CA PHE A 284 8.92 25.53 -23.61
C PHE A 284 10.45 25.58 -23.63
N CYS A 285 11.08 24.43 -23.87
CA CYS A 285 12.54 24.31 -23.82
C CYS A 285 13.20 24.49 -25.20
N CYS A 286 12.41 24.70 -26.26
CA CYS A 286 12.89 24.84 -27.66
C CYS A 286 13.83 23.71 -28.10
N LEU A 287 13.64 22.51 -27.56
CA LEU A 287 14.47 21.35 -27.88
C LEU A 287 14.03 20.81 -29.25
N SER A 288 14.92 20.91 -30.25
CA SER A 288 14.79 20.13 -31.48
C SER A 288 15.26 18.69 -31.23
N ASP A 289 14.78 17.73 -32.04
CA ASP A 289 15.09 16.29 -31.90
C ASP A 289 16.60 15.95 -31.89
N THR A 290 17.47 16.90 -32.20
CA THR A 290 18.93 16.78 -32.16
C THR A 290 19.56 16.85 -30.76
N ASP A 291 18.87 17.41 -29.76
CA ASP A 291 19.45 17.61 -28.41
C ASP A 291 19.10 16.47 -27.42
N ALA A 292 18.40 15.43 -27.89
CA ALA A 292 17.98 14.27 -27.09
C ALA A 292 19.07 13.20 -26.89
N SER A 293 20.30 13.44 -27.38
CA SER A 293 21.40 12.49 -27.31
C SER A 293 22.75 13.19 -27.14
N VAL A 294 23.11 13.52 -25.90
CA VAL A 294 24.51 13.66 -25.45
C VAL A 294 24.62 13.06 -24.06
#